data_AF-A0A0N0P7E8-F1
#
_entry.id   AF-A0A0N0P7E8-F1
#
_cell.length_a   1.000
_cell.length_b   1.000
_cell.length_c   1.000
_cell.angle_alpha   90.00
_cell.angle_beta   90.00
_cell.angle_gamma   90.00
#
_symmetry.space_group_name_H-M   'P 1'
#
loop_
_entity.id
_entity.type
_entity.pdbx_description
1 polymer ?
#
loop_
_entity_poly.entity_id
_entity_poly.type
_entity_poly.pdbx_seq_one_letter_code
_entity_poly.pdbx_strand_id
1 'polypeptide(L)' 'MGKIHGSLARAGKVKNQTPKIAKQEKPKQPRGRALKRLKYTKRFLAKTVKPGEKVHMNKQPPGKAG' A
#
# COMPACT_ATOMS: atom_id res chain seq x y z
N MET A 1 -36.81 -15.46 0.13
CA MET A 1 -35.36 -15.59 0.36
C MET A 1 -34.77 -14.21 0.56
N GLY A 2 -34.82 -13.70 1.79
CA GLY A 2 -34.60 -12.29 2.11
C GLY A 2 -33.13 -11.92 2.36
N LYS A 3 -32.89 -10.61 2.51
CA LYS A 3 -31.63 -10.07 3.05
C LYS A 3 -31.48 -10.54 4.49
N ILE A 4 -30.52 -11.41 4.76
CA ILE A 4 -30.22 -11.93 6.11
C ILE A 4 -29.04 -11.16 6.71
N HIS A 5 -29.12 -10.80 8.00
CA HIS A 5 -28.05 -10.11 8.77
C HIS A 5 -26.93 -11.06 9.23
N GLY A 6 -25.86 -10.49 9.84
CA GLY A 6 -24.68 -11.19 10.38
C GLY A 6 -25.03 -12.51 11.08
N SER A 7 -24.45 -13.63 10.66
CA SER A 7 -24.66 -14.94 11.31
C SER A 7 -23.36 -15.74 11.32
N LEU A 8 -23.23 -16.66 12.27
CA LEU A 8 -22.04 -17.50 12.44
C LEU A 8 -21.73 -18.33 11.18
N ALA A 9 -22.77 -18.78 10.47
CA ALA A 9 -22.68 -19.53 9.21
C ALA A 9 -21.99 -18.76 8.07
N ARG A 10 -21.73 -17.45 8.23
CA ARG A 10 -21.09 -16.59 7.22
C ARG A 10 -19.67 -16.17 7.61
N ALA A 11 -19.11 -16.80 8.66
CA ALA A 11 -17.72 -16.64 9.04
C ALA A 11 -16.79 -16.96 7.85
N GLY A 12 -15.77 -16.14 7.64
CA GLY A 12 -14.81 -16.33 6.55
C GLY A 12 -15.31 -16.04 5.14
N LYS A 13 -16.60 -15.66 4.95
CA LYS A 13 -17.22 -15.42 3.62
C LYS A 13 -16.31 -14.64 2.67
N VAL A 14 -15.84 -13.47 3.11
CA VAL A 14 -15.06 -12.56 2.23
C VAL A 14 -13.66 -13.13 1.95
N LYS A 15 -12.96 -13.65 2.97
CA LYS A 15 -11.60 -14.20 2.81
C LYS A 15 -11.59 -15.43 1.90
N ASN A 16 -12.64 -16.26 1.95
CA ASN A 16 -12.77 -17.44 1.11
C ASN A 16 -13.24 -17.09 -0.31
N GLN A 17 -13.98 -15.99 -0.47
CA GLN A 17 -14.43 -15.51 -1.78
C GLN A 17 -13.31 -14.78 -2.55
N THR A 18 -12.41 -14.08 -1.85
CA THR A 18 -11.31 -13.37 -2.52
C THR A 18 -10.36 -14.35 -3.20
N PRO A 19 -9.97 -14.13 -4.47
CA PRO A 19 -8.98 -14.97 -5.14
C PRO A 19 -7.65 -14.91 -4.37
N LYS A 20 -7.03 -16.07 -4.14
CA LYS A 20 -5.75 -16.15 -3.44
C LYS A 20 -4.60 -15.80 -4.40
N ILE A 21 -4.31 -14.51 -4.51
CA ILE A 21 -3.22 -14.01 -5.35
C ILE A 21 -1.88 -14.26 -4.63
N ALA A 22 -0.96 -14.96 -5.29
CA ALA A 22 0.38 -15.18 -4.79
C ALA A 22 1.16 -13.86 -4.71
N LYS A 23 2.06 -13.75 -3.73
CA LYS A 23 2.91 -12.57 -3.62
C LYS A 23 3.91 -12.57 -4.78
N GLN A 24 4.05 -11.43 -5.45
CA GLN A 24 5.09 -11.24 -6.46
C GLN A 24 6.47 -11.31 -5.80
N GLU A 25 7.41 -11.97 -6.48
CA GLU A 25 8.81 -11.95 -6.10
C GLU A 25 9.38 -10.53 -6.27
N LYS A 26 10.12 -10.07 -5.28
CA LYS A 26 10.75 -8.74 -5.27
C LYS A 26 12.20 -8.87 -4.80
N PRO A 27 13.11 -8.06 -5.36
CA PRO A 27 14.50 -8.07 -4.90
C PRO A 27 14.57 -7.68 -3.43
N LYS A 28 15.53 -8.28 -2.73
CA LYS A 28 15.75 -8.05 -1.30
C LYS A 28 16.06 -6.58 -1.07
N GLN A 29 15.31 -5.94 -0.19
CA GLN A 29 15.58 -4.57 0.21
C GLN A 29 16.85 -4.50 1.06
N PRO A 30 17.69 -3.46 0.88
CA PRO A 30 18.84 -3.24 1.75
C PRO A 30 18.36 -3.07 3.20
N ARG A 31 19.21 -3.44 4.17
CA ARG A 31 18.91 -3.37 5.61
C ARG A 31 19.86 -2.40 6.32
N GLY A 32 19.49 -1.98 7.53
CA GLY A 32 20.32 -1.16 8.40
C GLY A 32 20.70 0.20 7.79
N ARG A 33 22.00 0.52 7.81
CA ARG A 33 22.55 1.80 7.34
C ARG A 33 22.25 2.07 5.86
N ALA A 34 22.34 1.04 5.01
CA ALA A 34 22.06 1.17 3.58
C ALA A 34 20.60 1.60 3.33
N LEU A 35 19.64 1.05 4.09
CA LEU A 35 18.24 1.47 4.01
C LEU A 35 18.04 2.92 4.49
N LYS A 36 18.73 3.31 5.57
CA LYS A 36 18.66 4.70 6.08
C LYS A 36 19.19 5.69 5.04
N ARG A 37 20.31 5.38 4.37
CA ARG A 37 20.86 6.18 3.26
C ARG A 37 19.84 6.32 2.13
N LEU A 38 19.28 5.21 1.64
CA LEU A 38 18.28 5.21 0.57
C LEU A 38 17.04 6.04 0.94
N LYS A 39 16.52 5.90 2.17
CA LYS A 39 15.37 6.68 2.66
C LYS A 39 15.68 8.17 2.78
N TYR A 40 16.90 8.55 3.14
CA TYR A 40 17.31 9.96 3.22
C TYR A 40 17.39 10.56 1.82
N THR A 41 18.10 9.91 0.90
CA THR A 41 18.25 10.37 -0.49
C THR A 41 16.90 10.57 -1.17
N LYS A 42 15.96 9.62 -1.02
CA LYS A 42 14.61 9.73 -1.61
C LYS A 42 13.75 10.86 -1.04
N ARG A 43 13.92 11.21 0.23
CA ARG A 43 13.05 12.18 0.92
C ARG A 43 13.56 13.61 0.84
N PHE A 44 14.87 13.79 0.93
CA PHE A 44 15.47 15.10 1.17
C PHE A 44 16.38 15.59 0.04
N LEU A 45 17.05 14.68 -0.68
CA LEU A 45 17.99 15.07 -1.73
C LEU A 45 17.35 15.07 -3.12
N ALA A 46 16.59 14.02 -3.46
CA ALA A 46 16.05 13.83 -4.80
C ALA A 46 14.78 14.66 -5.11
N LYS A 47 14.15 15.28 -4.10
CA LYS A 47 12.87 15.98 -4.26
C LYS A 47 12.97 17.39 -3.69
N THR A 48 12.94 18.39 -4.56
CA THR A 48 12.80 19.81 -4.19
C THR A 48 11.32 20.13 -4.00
N VAL A 49 10.96 20.65 -2.83
CA VAL A 49 9.57 20.96 -2.46
C VAL A 49 9.35 22.45 -2.65
N LYS A 50 8.26 22.85 -3.30
CA LYS A 50 7.91 24.27 -3.41
C LYS A 50 7.47 24.79 -2.04
N PRO A 51 7.74 26.07 -1.70
CA PRO A 51 7.21 26.67 -0.48
C PRO A 51 5.69 26.45 -0.36
N GLY A 52 5.24 25.94 0.79
CA GLY A 52 3.83 25.61 1.05
C GLY A 52 3.38 24.20 0.66
N GLU A 53 4.18 23.43 -0.08
CA GLU A 53 3.82 22.08 -0.49
C GLU A 53 4.23 21.03 0.57
N LYS A 54 3.31 20.11 0.93
CA LYS A 54 3.62 18.98 1.81
C LYS A 54 4.12 17.78 0.99
N VAL A 55 5.16 17.10 1.48
CA VAL A 55 5.69 15.89 0.82
C VAL A 55 4.77 14.70 1.06
N HIS A 56 4.13 14.23 0.00
CA HIS A 56 3.35 12.98 0.01
C HIS A 56 4.21 11.84 -0.56
N MET A 57 4.42 10.77 0.23
CA MET A 57 5.30 9.66 -0.13
C MET A 57 4.62 8.54 -0.93
N ASN A 58 3.31 8.36 -0.77
CA ASN A 58 2.56 7.26 -1.41
C ASN A 58 1.36 7.80 -2.19
N LYS A 59 1.62 8.68 -3.15
CA LYS A 59 0.56 9.19 -4.05
C LYS A 59 0.19 8.08 -5.02
N GLN A 60 -1.05 7.60 -4.94
CA GLN A 60 -1.58 6.66 -5.93
C GLN A 60 -1.83 7.41 -7.24
N PRO A 61 -1.62 6.78 -8.41
CA PRO A 61 -2.17 7.31 -9.65
C PRO A 61 -3.70 7.41 -9.51
N PRO A 62 -4.34 8.35 -10.24
CA PRO A 62 -5.78 8.50 -10.19
C PRO A 62 -6.46 7.17 -10.52
N GLY A 63 -7.40 6.78 -9.67
CA GLY A 63 -8.17 5.55 -9.85
C GLY A 63 -9.25 5.75 -10.91
N LYS A 64 -10.23 4.84 -10.96
CA LYS A 64 -11.40 5.00 -11.85
C LYS A 64 -12.24 6.27 -11.56
N ALA A 65 -12.03 6.91 -10.42
CA ALA A 65 -12.76 8.12 -10.01
C ALA A 65 -11.99 9.44 -10.27
N GLY A 66 -10.83 9.39 -10.94
CA GLY A 66 -9.95 10.56 -11.11
C GLY A 66 -9.10 10.89 -9.89
#